data_AF-A0A936BMV4-F1
#
_entry.id   AF-A0A936BMV4-F1
#
_cell.length_a   1.000
_cell.length_b   1.000
_cell.length_c   1.000
_cell.angle_alpha   90.00
_cell.angle_beta   90.00
_cell.angle_gamma   90.00
#
_symmetry.space_group_name_H-M   'P 1'
#
loop_
_entity.id
_entity.type
_entity.pdbx_description
1 polymer ?
#
loop_
_entity_poly.entity_id
_entity_poly.type
_entity_poly.pdbx_seq_one_letter_code
_entity_poly.pdbx_strand_id
1 'polypeptide(L)'
;MYWDFDRLAPPIYRLRGQRIGVRQMNQATAEMYYAEGLAALGVLEQALAGRDWLVGDGPTIADIDVYGVLDYAEAGGFDVAPFANVAAFMKRAQALPGFGRPLDLIPKENRKG
;
A
#
# COMPACT_ATOMS: atom_id res chain seq x y z
N MET A 1 8.45 -12.12 9.18
CA MET A 1 8.93 -10.74 8.95
C MET A 1 8.12 -9.85 9.88
N TYR A 2 8.72 -8.84 10.52
CA TYR A 2 8.05 -8.04 11.57
C TYR A 2 7.04 -7.08 10.92
N TRP A 3 5.83 -7.04 11.51
CA TRP A 3 4.56 -6.48 11.02
C TRP A 3 3.86 -7.35 9.96
N ASP A 4 2.52 -7.39 10.00
CA ASP A 4 1.59 -8.10 9.10
C ASP A 4 1.64 -7.64 7.62
N PHE A 5 2.81 -7.23 7.13
CA PHE A 5 3.08 -6.86 5.75
C PHE A 5 2.72 -8.00 4.78
N ASP A 6 3.04 -9.24 5.16
CA ASP A 6 2.66 -10.45 4.43
C ASP A 6 1.14 -10.60 4.27
N ARG A 7 0.33 -9.90 5.09
CA ARG A 7 -1.14 -9.83 4.94
C ARG A 7 -1.60 -8.63 4.12
N LEU A 8 -0.84 -7.53 4.09
CA LEU A 8 -1.19 -6.32 3.35
C LEU A 8 -0.84 -6.42 1.85
N ALA A 9 0.37 -6.86 1.53
CA ALA A 9 0.90 -6.82 0.18
C ALA A 9 0.22 -7.78 -0.81
N PRO A 10 0.00 -9.08 -0.48
CA PRO A 10 -0.62 -10.00 -1.42
C PRO A 10 -2.00 -9.56 -1.94
N PRO A 11 -3.00 -9.20 -1.10
CA PRO A 11 -4.32 -8.85 -1.61
C PRO A 11 -4.29 -7.63 -2.54
N ILE A 12 -3.52 -6.58 -2.19
CA ILE A 12 -3.38 -5.38 -3.02
C ILE A 12 -2.74 -5.72 -4.37
N TYR A 13 -1.58 -6.39 -4.38
CA TYR A 13 -0.89 -6.71 -5.63
C TYR A 13 -1.62 -7.73 -6.50
N ARG A 14 -2.31 -8.70 -5.89
CA ARG A 14 -3.07 -9.73 -6.62
C ARG A 14 -4.29 -9.13 -7.30
N LEU A 15 -5.06 -8.30 -6.60
CA LEU A 15 -6.22 -7.62 -7.18
C LEU A 15 -5.81 -6.56 -8.20
N ARG A 16 -4.71 -5.82 -7.97
CA ARG A 16 -4.13 -4.94 -8.98
C ARG A 16 -3.78 -5.74 -10.24
N GLY A 17 -3.07 -6.85 -10.09
CA GLY A 17 -2.68 -7.74 -11.19
C GLY A 17 -3.88 -8.24 -11.99
N GLN A 18 -4.99 -8.54 -11.32
CA GLN A 18 -6.25 -8.90 -11.97
C GLN A 18 -6.83 -7.73 -12.77
N ARG A 19 -6.95 -6.56 -12.14
CA ARG A 19 -7.54 -5.35 -12.73
C ARG A 19 -6.77 -4.84 -13.95
N ILE A 20 -5.45 -5.01 -13.98
CA ILE A 20 -4.60 -4.64 -15.12
C ILE A 20 -4.42 -5.78 -16.14
N GLY A 21 -5.12 -6.90 -15.98
CA GLY A 21 -5.12 -8.02 -16.94
C GLY A 21 -3.89 -8.93 -16.93
N VAL A 22 -2.97 -8.76 -15.97
CA VAL A 22 -1.75 -9.58 -15.84
C VAL A 22 -2.01 -10.90 -15.12
N ARG A 23 -3.10 -10.98 -14.34
CA ARG A 23 -3.47 -12.17 -13.57
C ARG A 23 -4.94 -12.52 -13.81
N GLN A 24 -5.22 -13.81 -13.99
CA GLN A 24 -6.59 -14.32 -14.00
C GLN A 24 -6.88 -14.98 -12.64
N MET A 25 -8.09 -14.76 -12.11
CA MET A 25 -8.62 -15.46 -10.94
C MET A 25 -10.14 -15.47 -11.02
N ASN A 26 -10.77 -16.48 -10.40
CA ASN A 26 -12.22 -16.53 -10.29
C ASN A 26 -12.74 -15.51 -9.27
N GLN A 27 -14.06 -15.29 -9.28
CA GLN A 27 -14.72 -14.32 -8.42
C GLN A 27 -14.53 -14.61 -6.93
N ALA A 28 -14.67 -15.87 -6.49
CA ALA A 28 -14.51 -16.24 -5.09
C ALA A 28 -13.10 -15.94 -4.55
N THR A 29 -12.06 -16.17 -5.36
CA THR A 29 -10.68 -15.83 -5.01
C THR A 29 -10.48 -14.31 -4.94
N ALA A 30 -11.11 -13.54 -5.83
CA ALA A 30 -11.04 -12.08 -5.79
C ALA A 30 -11.72 -11.51 -4.53
N GLU A 31 -12.89 -12.04 -4.16
CA GLU A 31 -13.62 -11.66 -2.95
C GLU A 31 -12.83 -12.00 -1.67
N MET A 32 -12.18 -13.17 -1.63
CA MET A 32 -11.28 -13.55 -0.55
C MET A 32 -10.14 -12.54 -0.39
N TYR A 33 -9.42 -12.21 -1.46
CA TYR A 33 -8.35 -11.21 -1.40
C TYR A 33 -8.86 -9.82 -1.01
N TYR A 34 -10.07 -9.46 -1.44
CA TYR A 34 -10.66 -8.18 -1.05
C TYR A 34 -10.92 -8.13 0.46
N ALA A 35 -11.51 -9.19 1.02
CA ALA A 35 -11.73 -9.30 2.48
C ALA A 35 -10.41 -9.29 3.26
N GLU A 36 -9.39 -10.03 2.80
CA GLU A 36 -8.05 -10.05 3.41
C GLU A 36 -7.39 -8.66 3.39
N GLY A 37 -7.51 -7.92 2.29
CA GLY A 37 -6.96 -6.57 2.18
C GLY A 37 -7.63 -5.58 3.14
N LEU A 38 -8.97 -5.64 3.27
CA LEU A 38 -9.69 -4.82 4.25
C LEU A 38 -9.27 -5.15 5.69
N ALA A 39 -9.10 -6.43 6.02
CA ALA A 39 -8.61 -6.86 7.32
C ALA A 39 -7.19 -6.34 7.60
N ALA A 40 -6.29 -6.43 6.62
CA ALA A 40 -4.92 -5.95 6.75
C ALA A 40 -4.85 -4.42 6.91
N LEU A 41 -5.67 -3.66 6.18
CA LEU A 41 -5.81 -2.21 6.38
C LEU A 41 -6.32 -1.88 7.79
N GLY A 42 -7.26 -2.67 8.32
CA GLY A 42 -7.72 -2.54 9.70
C GLY A 42 -6.63 -2.77 10.75
N VAL A 43 -5.77 -3.77 10.55
CA VAL A 43 -4.60 -4.00 11.42
C VAL A 43 -3.64 -2.81 11.36
N LEU A 44 -3.38 -2.28 10.16
CA LEU A 44 -2.49 -1.14 9.99
C LEU A 44 -3.05 0.14 10.59
N GLU A 45 -4.34 0.38 10.46
CA GLU A 45 -5.05 1.49 11.10
C GLU A 45 -4.88 1.47 12.62
N GLN A 46 -5.02 0.29 13.24
CA GLN A 46 -4.85 0.14 14.69
C GLN A 46 -3.41 0.35 15.13
N ALA A 47 -2.45 -0.17 14.35
CA ALA A 47 -1.06 -0.10 14.76
C ALA A 47 -0.41 1.27 14.45
N LEU A 48 -1.06 2.12 13.66
CA LEU A 48 -0.78 3.56 13.54
C LEU A 48 -1.53 4.42 14.58
N ALA A 49 -2.41 3.84 15.40
CA ALA A 49 -3.15 4.61 16.40
C ALA A 49 -2.20 5.23 17.44
N GLY A 50 -2.23 6.56 17.55
CA GLY A 50 -1.37 7.32 18.45
C GLY A 50 0.09 7.37 18.02
N ARG A 51 0.41 7.06 16.76
CA ARG A 51 1.77 7.08 16.21
C ARG A 51 1.82 7.83 14.88
N ASP A 52 2.92 8.54 14.66
CA ASP A 52 3.17 9.19 13.37
C ASP A 52 3.82 8.25 12.34
N TRP A 53 4.65 7.31 12.83
CA TRP A 53 5.42 6.33 12.06
C TRP A 53 5.27 4.94 12.68
N LEU A 54 5.55 3.90 11.91
CA LEU A 54 5.34 2.51 12.34
C LEU A 54 6.21 2.14 13.54
N VAL A 55 7.45 2.64 13.58
CA VAL A 55 8.45 2.32 14.60
C VAL A 55 9.25 3.56 14.97
N GLY A 56 9.40 3.80 16.28
CA GLY A 56 10.18 4.93 16.81
C GLY A 56 9.52 6.29 16.55
N ASP A 57 10.34 7.35 16.61
CA ASP A 57 9.87 8.74 16.56
C ASP A 57 10.05 9.40 15.17
N GLY A 58 10.47 8.64 14.16
CA GLY A 58 10.78 9.15 12.81
C GLY A 58 10.55 8.10 11.72
N PRO A 59 10.55 8.51 10.43
CA PRO A 59 10.34 7.58 9.32
C PRO A 59 11.50 6.58 9.23
N THR A 60 11.16 5.33 8.95
CA THR A 60 12.09 4.22 8.81
C THR A 60 11.86 3.47 7.49
N ILE A 61 12.68 2.45 7.23
CA ILE A 61 12.47 1.56 6.08
C ILE A 61 11.11 0.83 6.12
N ALA A 62 10.54 0.62 7.31
CA ALA A 62 9.22 0.01 7.45
C ALA A 62 8.13 0.89 6.83
N ASP A 63 8.24 2.21 7.02
CA ASP A 63 7.29 3.18 6.48
C ASP A 63 7.39 3.26 4.96
N ILE A 64 8.60 3.17 4.41
CA ILE A 64 8.84 3.13 2.96
C ILE A 64 8.23 1.87 2.35
N ASP A 65 8.43 0.71 2.98
CA ASP A 65 7.91 -0.58 2.51
C ASP A 65 6.38 -0.60 2.49
N VAL A 66 5.74 -0.20 3.60
CA VAL A 66 4.27 -0.12 3.70
C VAL A 66 3.70 0.93 2.74
N TYR A 67 4.30 2.12 2.65
CA TYR A 67 3.84 3.15 1.71
C TYR A 67 3.87 2.65 0.26
N GLY A 68 4.93 1.96 -0.14
CA GLY A 68 5.07 1.43 -1.49
C GLY A 68 3.92 0.50 -1.90
N VAL A 69 3.38 -0.27 -0.95
CA VAL A 69 2.18 -1.10 -1.18
C VAL A 69 0.91 -0.25 -1.23
N LEU A 70 0.73 0.66 -0.28
CA LEU A 70 -0.47 1.50 -0.18
C LEU A 70 -0.65 2.42 -1.40
N ASP A 71 0.42 2.86 -2.04
CA ASP A 71 0.36 3.66 -3.26
C ASP A 71 -0.38 2.93 -4.42
N TYR A 72 -0.46 1.59 -4.34
CA TYR A 72 -1.20 0.74 -5.27
C TYR A 72 -2.57 0.27 -4.76
N ALA A 73 -3.01 0.69 -3.57
CA ALA A 73 -4.27 0.26 -2.99
C ALA A 73 -5.46 0.57 -3.91
N GLU A 74 -5.54 1.79 -4.43
CA GLU A 74 -6.59 2.21 -5.37
C GLU A 74 -6.56 1.38 -6.67
N ALA A 75 -5.37 1.12 -7.21
CA ALA A 75 -5.19 0.25 -8.37
C ALA A 75 -5.60 -1.21 -8.10
N GLY A 76 -5.54 -1.65 -6.84
CA GLY A 76 -6.09 -2.91 -6.35
C GLY A 76 -7.59 -2.88 -6.07
N GLY A 77 -8.22 -1.69 -6.07
CA GLY A 77 -9.63 -1.48 -5.80
C GLY A 77 -9.98 -1.22 -4.34
N PHE A 78 -9.00 -0.84 -3.51
CA PHE A 78 -9.19 -0.49 -2.12
C PHE A 78 -9.30 1.02 -1.96
N ASP A 79 -10.32 1.47 -1.23
CA ASP A 79 -10.40 2.83 -0.73
C ASP A 79 -9.77 2.88 0.68
N VAL A 80 -8.74 3.71 0.84
CA VAL A 80 -8.04 3.91 2.11
C VAL A 80 -8.61 5.06 2.92
N ALA A 81 -9.49 5.90 2.35
CA ALA A 81 -10.08 7.05 3.03
C ALA A 81 -10.83 6.71 4.34
N PRO A 82 -11.50 5.54 4.48
CA PRO A 82 -12.13 5.14 5.73
C PRO A 82 -11.15 4.82 6.88
N PHE A 83 -9.86 4.63 6.57
CA PHE A 83 -8.81 4.32 7.53
C PHE A 83 -8.02 5.60 7.84
N ALA A 84 -8.48 6.37 8.84
CA ALA A 84 -8.01 7.73 9.07
C ALA A 84 -6.51 7.82 9.42
N ASN A 85 -6.00 6.89 10.24
CA ASN A 85 -4.58 6.84 10.57
C ASN A 85 -3.75 6.44 9.35
N VAL A 86 -4.23 5.50 8.53
CA VAL A 86 -3.58 5.12 7.25
C VAL A 86 -3.52 6.30 6.29
N ALA A 87 -4.63 7.02 6.10
CA ALA A 87 -4.69 8.18 5.24
C ALA A 87 -3.75 9.31 5.72
N ALA A 88 -3.72 9.56 7.04
CA ALA A 88 -2.80 10.53 7.65
C ALA A 88 -1.33 10.10 7.48
N PHE A 89 -1.04 8.81 7.66
CA PHE A 89 0.27 8.20 7.37
C PHE A 89 0.72 8.42 5.94
N MET A 90 -0.12 8.10 4.95
CA MET A 90 0.21 8.31 3.53
C MET A 90 0.50 9.79 3.24
N LYS A 91 -0.33 10.71 3.76
CA LYS A 91 -0.12 12.15 3.59
C LYS A 91 1.19 12.62 4.21
N ARG A 92 1.55 12.11 5.39
CA ARG A 92 2.81 12.46 6.07
C ARG A 92 4.03 11.93 5.30
N ALA A 93 3.97 10.69 4.81
CA ALA A 93 5.03 10.10 3.99
C ALA A 93 5.23 10.89 2.68
N GLN A 94 4.15 11.28 2.00
CA GLN A 94 4.18 12.11 0.79
C GLN A 94 4.75 13.52 1.01
N ALA A 95 4.74 14.01 2.24
CA ALA A 95 5.30 15.32 2.61
C ALA A 95 6.80 15.28 2.94
N LEU A 96 7.44 14.10 2.94
CA LEU A 96 8.87 13.98 3.22
C LEU A 96 9.72 14.66 2.14
N PRO A 97 10.83 15.32 2.50
CA PRO A 97 11.75 15.90 1.51
C PRO A 97 12.27 14.84 0.52
N GLY A 98 12.19 15.15 -0.78
CA GLY A 98 12.63 14.24 -1.84
C GLY A 98 11.64 13.12 -2.17
N PHE A 99 10.44 13.14 -1.59
CA PHE A 99 9.38 12.21 -1.95
C PHE A 99 8.98 12.37 -3.43
N GLY A 100 8.81 11.23 -4.11
CA GLY A 100 8.15 11.14 -5.40
C GLY A 100 7.48 9.78 -5.53
N ARG A 101 6.29 9.75 -6.15
CA ARG A 101 5.57 8.47 -6.33
C ARG A 101 6.33 7.59 -7.33
N PRO A 102 6.30 6.26 -7.19
CA PRO A 102 7.00 5.36 -8.10
C PRO A 102 6.71 5.65 -9.58
N LEU A 103 5.46 5.89 -9.95
CA LEU A 103 5.06 6.15 -11.34
C LEU A 103 5.44 7.55 -11.85
N ASP A 104 5.76 8.48 -10.95
CA ASP A 104 6.24 9.82 -11.31
C ASP A 104 7.75 9.84 -11.53
N LEU A 105 8.48 8.95 -10.83
CA LEU A 105 9.93 8.90 -10.86
C LEU A 105 10.50 7.96 -11.94
N ILE A 106 9.72 6.98 -12.41
CA ILE A 106 10.18 6.04 -13.45
C ILE A 106 10.09 6.72 -14.83
N PRO A 107 11.21 6.83 -15.57
CA PRO A 107 11.19 7.33 -16.94
C PRO A 107 10.25 6.49 -17.80
N LYS A 108 9.27 7.14 -18.46
CA LYS A 108 8.28 6.48 -19.32
C LYS A 108 8.84 6.09 -20.69
N GLU A 109 10.02 6.61 -21.01
CA GLU A 109 10.75 6.29 -22.23
C GLU A 109 12.00 5.47 -21.87
N ASN A 110 12.31 4.49 -22.72
CA ASN A 110 13.60 3.80 -22.63
C ASN A 110 14.72 4.82 -22.85
N ARG A 111 15.81 4.70 -22.08
CA ARG A 111 17.02 5.48 -22.34
C ARG A 111 17.42 5.25 -23.79
N LYS A 112 17.43 6.31 -24.60
CA LYS A 112 18.02 6.27 -25.94
C LYS A 112 19.51 5.96 -25.76
N GLY A 113 19.93 4.79 -26.24
CA GLY A 113 21.34 4.42 -26.35
C GLY A 113 22.03 5.17 -27.47
#